data_AF-A0A101ALR5-F1
#
_entry.id   AF-A0A101ALR5-F1
#
_cell.length_a   1.000
_cell.length_b   1.000
_cell.length_c   1.000
_cell.angle_alpha   90.00
_cell.angle_beta   90.00
_cell.angle_gamma   90.00
#
_symmetry.space_group_name_H-M   'P 1'
#
loop_
_entity.id
_entity.type
_entity.pdbx_description
1 polymer ?
#
loop_
_entity_poly.entity_id
_entity_poly.type
_entity_poly.pdbx_seq_one_letter_code
_entity_poly.pdbx_strand_id
1 'polypeptide(L)'
;MSKLPPRLAEHPTVRAVRSRQATRPGRVDAEWLRRLCLEAGADDVAFASVDNPDLASEREHVDAALPGARSFISLVVRMNRDNVRSTARSVANQEFHRSGEIINEAAHRITRALQDAGHRALNPSATFPMEMDRYPGRIWVVAHKPVAVAAGLGVMGIHRNVIHPRFGNFILLATVLVDAEISEYGAPLDYSPCLECKLCVAACPVGAIGKNGEFDFVACSVHNYREFMGGFTDWAQTVADSVDADDFRNRVSDSENASMWQSLSFKANYKAAYCLAVCPAGEDVIEPYLDDRKAFMDLVLKPLQDKKETLYVLPNSAAKAYAERRYPHKPVKVVDSGIRGRQPSQTT
;
A
#
# COMPACT_ATOMS: atom_id res chain seq x y z
N MET A 1 42.41 -13.35 9.07
CA MET A 1 41.44 -14.34 8.54
C MET A 1 41.60 -15.61 9.35
N SER A 2 40.61 -16.02 10.14
CA SER A 2 40.69 -17.29 10.86
C SER A 2 40.77 -18.44 9.86
N LYS A 3 41.67 -19.41 10.11
CA LYS A 3 41.74 -20.62 9.27
C LYS A 3 40.45 -21.41 9.49
N LEU A 4 39.75 -21.72 8.39
CA LEU A 4 38.57 -22.59 8.42
C LEU A 4 38.95 -23.95 9.04
N PRO A 5 38.04 -24.59 9.80
CA PRO A 5 38.22 -25.97 10.23
C PRO A 5 38.59 -26.89 9.06
N PRO A 6 39.48 -27.88 9.24
CA PRO A 6 39.97 -28.74 8.16
C PRO A 6 38.85 -29.39 7.33
N ARG A 7 37.82 -29.89 8.02
CA ARG A 7 36.62 -30.48 7.39
C ARG A 7 35.91 -29.52 6.42
N LEU A 8 35.88 -28.21 6.73
CA LEU A 8 35.31 -27.20 5.83
C LEU A 8 36.28 -26.82 4.72
N ALA A 9 37.57 -26.72 5.00
CA ALA A 9 38.58 -26.38 3.99
C ALA A 9 38.68 -27.41 2.86
N GLU A 10 38.45 -28.69 3.18
CA GLU A 10 38.50 -29.80 2.23
C GLU A 10 37.21 -30.00 1.43
N HIS A 11 36.09 -29.40 1.86
CA HIS A 11 34.80 -29.57 1.21
C HIS A 11 34.84 -29.10 -0.26
N PRO A 12 34.33 -29.90 -1.23
CA PRO A 12 34.43 -29.58 -2.66
C PRO A 12 33.89 -28.19 -3.02
N THR A 13 32.75 -27.78 -2.48
CA THR A 13 32.17 -26.45 -2.70
C THR A 13 33.08 -25.33 -2.18
N VAL A 14 33.72 -25.50 -1.02
CA VAL A 14 34.61 -24.48 -0.44
C VAL A 14 35.86 -24.32 -1.30
N ARG A 15 36.42 -25.43 -1.78
CA ARG A 15 37.55 -25.42 -2.72
C ARG A 15 37.18 -24.73 -4.03
N ALA A 16 36.03 -25.08 -4.61
CA ALA A 16 35.53 -24.49 -5.86
C ALA A 16 35.26 -22.98 -5.75
N VAL A 17 34.80 -22.49 -4.60
CA VAL A 17 34.61 -21.05 -4.36
C VAL A 17 35.95 -20.36 -4.14
N ARG A 18 36.87 -20.95 -3.35
CA ARG A 18 38.19 -20.37 -3.10
C ARG A 18 39.10 -20.32 -4.32
N SER A 19 38.89 -21.19 -5.30
CA SER A 19 39.60 -21.13 -6.58
C SER A 19 39.08 -20.02 -7.49
N ARG A 20 37.90 -19.45 -7.22
CA ARG A 20 37.38 -18.30 -7.96
C ARG A 20 37.99 -17.02 -7.38
N GLN A 21 38.34 -16.07 -8.24
CA GLN A 21 38.73 -14.74 -7.80
C GLN A 21 37.49 -14.02 -7.26
N ALA A 22 37.51 -13.63 -5.99
CA ALA A 22 36.41 -12.88 -5.40
C ALA A 22 36.44 -11.44 -5.89
N THR A 23 35.53 -11.07 -6.79
CA THR A 23 35.22 -9.68 -7.11
C THR A 23 34.11 -9.21 -6.18
N ARG A 24 34.38 -8.20 -5.36
CA ARG A 24 33.30 -7.45 -4.71
C ARG A 24 32.69 -6.54 -5.76
N PRO A 25 31.38 -6.61 -6.01
CA PRO A 25 30.77 -5.69 -6.96
C PRO A 25 30.86 -4.27 -6.39
N GLY A 26 31.06 -3.31 -7.28
CA GLY A 26 31.20 -1.90 -6.93
C GLY A 26 29.85 -1.22 -6.72
N ARG A 27 29.78 0.07 -7.07
CA ARG A 27 28.51 0.80 -7.17
C ARG A 27 27.65 0.20 -8.28
N VAL A 28 26.33 0.13 -8.07
CA VAL A 28 25.38 -0.29 -9.11
C VAL A 28 25.17 0.88 -10.07
N ASP A 29 25.25 0.62 -11.37
CA ASP A 29 24.94 1.63 -12.37
C ASP A 29 23.42 1.88 -12.45
N ALA A 30 23.02 3.14 -12.34
CA ALA A 30 21.64 3.59 -12.29
C ALA A 30 20.90 3.37 -13.63
N GLU A 31 21.58 3.55 -14.76
CA GLU A 31 20.96 3.36 -16.08
C GLU A 31 20.67 1.88 -16.33
N TRP A 32 21.65 1.01 -16.05
CA TRP A 32 21.47 -0.44 -16.06
C TRP A 32 20.33 -0.87 -15.14
N LEU A 33 20.32 -0.37 -13.89
CA LEU A 33 19.31 -0.76 -12.91
C LEU A 33 17.91 -0.28 -13.32
N ARG A 34 17.79 0.93 -13.87
CA ARG A 34 16.51 1.45 -14.39
C ARG A 34 15.97 0.55 -15.49
N ARG A 35 16.82 0.18 -16.45
CA ARG A 35 16.47 -0.72 -17.55
C ARG A 35 16.02 -2.09 -17.03
N LEU A 36 16.78 -2.67 -16.10
CA LEU A 36 16.42 -3.92 -15.43
C LEU A 36 15.04 -3.84 -14.77
N CYS A 37 14.73 -2.74 -14.06
CA CYS A 37 13.45 -2.58 -13.37
C CYS A 37 12.27 -2.48 -14.36
N LEU A 38 12.44 -1.74 -15.44
CA LEU A 38 11.42 -1.62 -16.49
C LEU A 38 11.20 -2.95 -17.22
N GLU A 39 12.27 -3.65 -17.58
CA GLU A 39 12.20 -5.00 -18.19
C GLU A 39 11.59 -6.04 -17.25
N ALA A 40 11.77 -5.88 -15.94
CA ALA A 40 11.16 -6.75 -14.93
C ALA A 40 9.65 -6.55 -14.78
N GLY A 41 9.10 -5.43 -15.25
CA GLY A 41 7.66 -5.14 -15.27
C GLY A 41 7.23 -3.93 -14.44
N ALA A 42 8.14 -3.08 -13.97
CA ALA A 42 7.78 -1.78 -13.41
C ALA A 42 7.41 -0.78 -14.51
N ASP A 43 6.43 0.10 -14.26
CA ASP A 43 6.07 1.20 -15.15
C ASP A 43 6.93 2.46 -14.91
N ASP A 44 7.49 2.60 -13.70
CA ASP A 44 8.53 3.59 -13.37
C ASP A 44 9.38 3.13 -12.17
N VAL A 45 10.54 3.74 -12.00
CA VAL A 45 11.50 3.45 -10.92
C VAL A 45 12.32 4.68 -10.56
N ALA A 46 12.61 4.83 -9.28
CA ALA A 46 13.62 5.76 -8.80
C ALA A 46 14.34 5.22 -7.58
N PHE A 47 15.44 5.89 -7.21
CA PHE A 47 16.36 5.41 -6.18
C PHE A 47 16.52 6.46 -5.08
N ALA A 48 16.63 6.00 -3.84
CA ALA A 48 16.95 6.85 -2.70
C ALA A 48 18.08 6.23 -1.87
N SER A 49 18.95 7.07 -1.31
CA SER A 49 19.95 6.62 -0.35
C SER A 49 19.29 6.24 0.97
N VAL A 50 19.80 5.21 1.65
CA VAL A 50 19.44 4.91 3.05
C VAL A 50 19.85 6.07 3.98
N ASP A 51 20.79 6.90 3.55
CA ASP A 51 21.20 8.10 4.28
C ASP A 51 20.35 9.34 4.01
N ASN A 52 19.28 9.24 3.21
CA ASN A 52 18.37 10.35 3.00
C ASN A 52 17.70 10.76 4.34
N PRO A 53 17.80 12.02 4.79
CA PRO A 53 17.25 12.47 6.07
C PRO A 53 15.72 12.30 6.16
N ASP A 54 15.00 12.41 5.04
CA ASP A 54 13.54 12.22 4.99
C ASP A 54 13.12 10.76 5.24
N LEU A 55 14.07 9.83 5.18
CA LEU A 55 13.90 8.40 5.43
C LEU A 55 14.55 7.95 6.75
N ALA A 56 14.91 8.89 7.64
CA ALA A 56 15.57 8.56 8.91
C ALA A 56 14.76 7.57 9.77
N SER A 57 13.43 7.65 9.75
CA SER A 57 12.53 6.72 10.46
C SER A 57 12.55 5.29 9.93
N GLU A 58 13.10 5.07 8.73
CA GLU A 58 13.18 3.75 8.10
C GLU A 58 14.50 3.03 8.40
N ARG A 59 15.53 3.77 8.86
CA ARG A 59 16.90 3.28 9.00
C ARG A 59 17.02 2.01 9.86
N GLU A 60 16.45 2.04 11.07
CA GLU A 60 16.51 0.90 12.01
C GLU A 60 15.86 -0.35 11.40
N HIS A 61 14.71 -0.19 10.74
CA HIS A 61 13.95 -1.31 10.17
C HIS A 61 14.64 -1.91 8.94
N VAL A 62 15.28 -1.06 8.15
CA VAL A 62 16.02 -1.47 6.95
C VAL A 62 17.32 -2.17 7.32
N ASP A 63 18.03 -1.68 8.33
CA ASP A 63 19.22 -2.37 8.85
C ASP A 63 18.86 -3.73 9.47
N ALA A 64 17.75 -3.82 10.21
CA ALA A 64 17.25 -5.09 10.74
C ALA A 64 16.86 -6.08 9.63
N ALA A 65 16.30 -5.60 8.51
CA ALA A 65 15.87 -6.44 7.40
C ALA A 65 17.05 -6.89 6.51
N LEU A 66 17.91 -5.95 6.11
CA LEU A 66 19.09 -6.19 5.30
C LEU A 66 20.29 -5.43 5.90
N PRO A 67 21.05 -6.03 6.83
CA PRO A 67 22.19 -5.37 7.45
C PRO A 67 23.20 -4.89 6.42
N GLY A 68 23.53 -3.60 6.46
CA GLY A 68 24.41 -2.98 5.46
C GLY A 68 23.72 -2.53 4.16
N ALA A 69 22.39 -2.47 4.12
CA ALA A 69 21.66 -1.80 3.04
C ALA A 69 22.15 -0.35 2.88
N ARG A 70 22.34 0.08 1.62
CA ARG A 70 22.82 1.42 1.26
C ARG A 70 21.85 2.19 0.38
N SER A 71 20.95 1.49 -0.31
CA SER A 71 19.99 2.12 -1.21
C SER A 71 18.62 1.45 -1.20
N PHE A 72 17.61 2.26 -1.48
CA PHE A 72 16.25 1.88 -1.80
C PHE A 72 16.03 1.97 -3.30
N ILE A 73 15.39 0.95 -3.88
CA ILE A 73 14.90 0.93 -5.25
C ILE A 73 13.37 1.00 -5.15
N SER A 74 12.79 2.16 -5.44
CA SER A 74 11.34 2.36 -5.39
C SER A 74 10.73 2.06 -6.75
N LEU A 75 9.75 1.16 -6.78
CA LEU A 75 9.08 0.71 -7.99
C LEU A 75 7.65 1.25 -8.04
N VAL A 76 7.18 1.53 -9.25
CA VAL A 76 5.79 1.88 -9.56
C VAL A 76 5.22 0.89 -10.55
N VAL A 77 4.00 0.42 -10.29
CA VAL A 77 3.16 -0.27 -11.30
C VAL A 77 1.83 0.46 -11.37
N ARG A 78 1.36 0.75 -12.58
CA ARG A 78 0.09 1.44 -12.82
C ARG A 78 -1.09 0.48 -12.77
N MET A 79 -2.23 1.02 -12.36
CA MET A 79 -3.51 0.31 -12.33
C MET A 79 -4.43 0.81 -13.44
N ASN A 80 -5.31 -0.07 -13.90
CA ASN A 80 -6.39 0.26 -14.81
C ASN A 80 -7.40 1.18 -14.12
N ARG A 81 -7.45 2.43 -14.56
CA ARG A 81 -8.23 3.51 -13.93
C ARG A 81 -9.71 3.19 -13.83
N ASP A 82 -10.30 2.65 -14.90
CA ASP A 82 -11.73 2.32 -14.93
C ASP A 82 -12.07 1.16 -14.01
N ASN A 83 -11.15 0.20 -13.80
CA ASN A 83 -11.32 -0.84 -12.82
C ASN A 83 -11.38 -0.25 -11.40
N VAL A 84 -10.47 0.68 -11.08
CA VAL A 84 -10.44 1.37 -9.79
C VAL A 84 -11.65 2.31 -9.60
N ARG A 85 -12.15 2.92 -10.68
CA ARG A 85 -13.33 3.81 -10.68
C ARG A 85 -14.67 3.07 -10.58
N SER A 86 -14.67 1.78 -10.88
CA SER A 86 -15.89 0.97 -10.87
C SER A 86 -16.58 1.00 -9.51
N THR A 87 -17.91 1.13 -9.52
CA THR A 87 -18.73 0.95 -8.32
C THR A 87 -18.77 -0.52 -7.87
N ALA A 88 -18.46 -1.46 -8.78
CA ALA A 88 -18.35 -2.89 -8.50
C ALA A 88 -17.03 -3.17 -7.76
N ARG A 89 -17.15 -3.49 -6.45
CA ARG A 89 -15.99 -3.72 -5.58
C ARG A 89 -15.09 -4.84 -6.07
N SER A 90 -15.65 -5.89 -6.67
CA SER A 90 -14.88 -7.02 -7.19
C SER A 90 -13.89 -6.61 -8.28
N VAL A 91 -14.28 -5.67 -9.14
CA VAL A 91 -13.45 -5.17 -10.25
C VAL A 91 -12.25 -4.39 -9.69
N ALA A 92 -12.49 -3.46 -8.77
CA ALA A 92 -11.41 -2.69 -8.13
C ALA A 92 -10.47 -3.58 -7.31
N ASN A 93 -11.01 -4.55 -6.56
CA ASN A 93 -10.19 -5.48 -5.78
C ASN A 93 -9.36 -6.41 -6.65
N GLN A 94 -9.92 -6.94 -7.74
CA GLN A 94 -9.16 -7.73 -8.70
C GLN A 94 -7.98 -6.92 -9.25
N GLU A 95 -8.19 -5.64 -9.57
CA GLU A 95 -7.13 -4.76 -10.04
C GLU A 95 -6.04 -4.56 -8.99
N PHE A 96 -6.39 -4.24 -7.74
CA PHE A 96 -5.42 -4.12 -6.66
C PHE A 96 -4.60 -5.40 -6.46
N HIS A 97 -5.26 -6.55 -6.51
CA HIS A 97 -4.59 -7.84 -6.36
C HIS A 97 -3.68 -8.16 -7.54
N ARG A 98 -4.12 -7.89 -8.77
CA ARG A 98 -3.35 -8.21 -9.96
C ARG A 98 -2.13 -7.30 -10.09
N SER A 99 -2.28 -6.00 -9.88
CA SER A 99 -1.15 -5.07 -9.89
C SER A 99 -0.18 -5.36 -8.74
N GLY A 100 -0.69 -5.83 -7.59
CA GLY A 100 0.13 -6.30 -6.48
C GLY A 100 0.97 -7.54 -6.82
N GLU A 101 0.42 -8.49 -7.59
CA GLU A 101 1.18 -9.63 -8.11
C GLU A 101 2.27 -9.18 -9.09
N ILE A 102 1.93 -8.27 -10.02
CA ILE A 102 2.85 -7.77 -11.03
C ILE A 102 4.07 -7.10 -10.38
N ILE A 103 3.84 -6.20 -9.42
CA ILE A 103 4.94 -5.47 -8.78
C ILE A 103 5.80 -6.38 -7.89
N ASN A 104 5.21 -7.38 -7.23
CA ASN A 104 5.96 -8.36 -6.45
C ASN A 104 6.80 -9.28 -7.35
N GLU A 105 6.27 -9.69 -8.51
CA GLU A 105 7.02 -10.46 -9.51
C GLU A 105 8.20 -9.64 -10.09
N ALA A 106 7.98 -8.35 -10.37
CA ALA A 106 9.05 -7.45 -10.80
C ALA A 106 10.14 -7.34 -9.72
N ALA A 107 9.76 -7.09 -8.47
CA ALA A 107 10.69 -7.00 -7.34
C ALA A 107 11.49 -8.30 -7.13
N HIS A 108 10.86 -9.46 -7.32
CA HIS A 108 11.52 -10.77 -7.28
C HIS A 108 12.59 -10.92 -8.37
N ARG A 109 12.26 -10.57 -9.62
CA ARG A 109 13.20 -10.62 -10.75
C ARG A 109 14.40 -9.69 -10.55
N ILE A 110 14.14 -8.46 -10.11
CA ILE A 110 15.18 -7.46 -9.82
C ILE A 110 16.11 -7.98 -8.71
N THR A 111 15.55 -8.53 -7.64
CA THR A 111 16.33 -9.08 -6.52
C THR A 111 17.25 -10.21 -6.96
N ARG A 112 16.76 -11.15 -7.78
CA ARG A 112 17.60 -12.22 -8.34
C ARG A 112 18.72 -11.68 -9.23
N ALA A 113 18.42 -10.75 -10.13
CA ALA A 113 19.42 -10.15 -11.00
C ALA A 113 20.51 -9.39 -10.23
N LEU A 114 20.15 -8.68 -9.15
CA LEU A 114 21.12 -8.04 -8.25
C LEU A 114 22.01 -9.08 -7.53
N GLN A 115 21.42 -10.19 -7.08
CA GLN A 115 22.16 -11.29 -6.46
C GLN A 115 23.12 -11.99 -7.44
N ASP A 116 22.69 -12.21 -8.68
CA ASP A 116 23.53 -12.75 -9.76
C ASP A 116 24.68 -11.80 -10.12
N ALA A 117 24.46 -10.48 -9.99
CA ALA A 117 25.50 -9.46 -10.10
C ALA A 117 26.40 -9.35 -8.85
N GLY A 118 26.14 -10.15 -7.82
CA GLY A 118 26.97 -10.27 -6.60
C GLY A 118 26.54 -9.36 -5.44
N HIS A 119 25.44 -8.62 -5.57
CA HIS A 119 24.92 -7.74 -4.52
C HIS A 119 24.00 -8.50 -3.56
N ARG A 120 23.90 -8.05 -2.31
CA ARG A 120 22.82 -8.49 -1.44
C ARG A 120 21.62 -7.60 -1.68
N ALA A 121 20.50 -8.22 -1.99
CA ALA A 121 19.23 -7.54 -2.17
C ALA A 121 18.12 -8.27 -1.42
N LEU A 122 17.12 -7.51 -0.96
CA LEU A 122 15.94 -8.00 -0.27
C LEU A 122 14.70 -7.26 -0.78
N ASN A 123 13.68 -8.01 -1.20
CA ASN A 123 12.38 -7.48 -1.59
C ASN A 123 11.31 -7.79 -0.51
N PRO A 124 10.94 -6.82 0.34
CA PRO A 124 9.73 -6.94 1.13
C PRO A 124 8.50 -6.95 0.23
N SER A 125 7.42 -7.57 0.72
CA SER A 125 6.12 -7.57 0.04
C SER A 125 5.57 -6.15 -0.13
N ALA A 126 5.07 -5.82 -1.33
CA ALA A 126 4.38 -4.55 -1.60
C ALA A 126 3.08 -4.38 -0.78
N THR A 127 2.45 -5.50 -0.41
CA THR A 127 1.25 -5.57 0.44
C THR A 127 1.39 -6.76 1.39
N PHE A 128 0.72 -7.89 1.16
CA PHE A 128 0.80 -9.11 1.98
C PHE A 128 1.65 -10.20 1.32
N PRO A 129 2.36 -11.05 2.10
CA PRO A 129 2.38 -11.15 3.57
C PRO A 129 3.18 -10.03 4.26
N MET A 130 2.95 -9.86 5.57
CA MET A 130 3.60 -8.90 6.47
C MET A 130 3.84 -9.55 7.85
N GLU A 131 4.57 -8.87 8.73
CA GLU A 131 4.95 -9.34 10.08
C GLU A 131 3.75 -9.28 11.05
N MET A 132 2.88 -10.30 10.99
CA MET A 132 1.63 -10.32 11.77
C MET A 132 1.84 -10.44 13.29
N ASP A 133 2.98 -10.95 13.74
CA ASP A 133 3.38 -10.98 15.16
C ASP A 133 3.51 -9.56 15.76
N ARG A 134 3.69 -8.54 14.92
CA ARG A 134 3.79 -7.13 15.32
C ARG A 134 2.45 -6.40 15.31
N TYR A 135 1.37 -7.04 14.90
CA TYR A 135 0.04 -6.41 14.86
C TYR A 135 -0.44 -6.07 16.29
N PRO A 136 -0.99 -4.87 16.56
CA PRO A 136 -1.44 -3.82 15.62
C PRO A 136 -0.41 -2.69 15.34
N GLY A 137 0.86 -2.92 15.65
CA GLY A 137 1.97 -2.01 15.41
C GLY A 137 2.45 -1.98 13.95
N ARG A 138 3.76 -1.80 13.77
CA ARG A 138 4.40 -1.74 12.45
C ARG A 138 4.60 -3.16 11.90
N ILE A 139 3.65 -3.64 11.12
CA ILE A 139 3.70 -4.97 10.48
C ILE A 139 4.50 -4.99 9.17
N TRP A 140 4.75 -3.83 8.55
CA TRP A 140 5.52 -3.73 7.30
C TRP A 140 7.02 -3.57 7.56
N VAL A 141 7.84 -4.13 6.67
CA VAL A 141 9.30 -4.00 6.72
C VAL A 141 9.74 -2.57 6.38
N VAL A 142 9.24 -2.02 5.27
CA VAL A 142 9.60 -0.68 4.78
C VAL A 142 8.36 0.10 4.37
N ALA A 143 8.35 1.40 4.64
CA ALA A 143 7.27 2.29 4.26
C ALA A 143 7.45 2.73 2.79
N HIS A 144 6.78 2.05 1.86
CA HIS A 144 6.91 2.32 0.41
C HIS A 144 6.57 3.77 0.01
N LYS A 145 5.59 4.39 0.66
CA LYS A 145 5.15 5.76 0.33
C LYS A 145 6.23 6.82 0.61
N PRO A 146 6.81 6.91 1.83
CA PRO A 146 7.96 7.77 2.08
C PRO A 146 9.12 7.55 1.12
N VAL A 147 9.48 6.29 0.84
CA VAL A 147 10.57 5.96 -0.08
C VAL A 147 10.28 6.49 -1.49
N ALA A 148 9.07 6.30 -2.00
CA ALA A 148 8.68 6.81 -3.32
C ALA A 148 8.73 8.35 -3.40
N VAL A 149 8.31 9.05 -2.34
CA VAL A 149 8.39 10.52 -2.26
C VAL A 149 9.85 10.98 -2.24
N ALA A 150 10.67 10.42 -1.37
CA ALA A 150 12.09 10.75 -1.24
C ALA A 150 12.88 10.46 -2.52
N ALA A 151 12.49 9.42 -3.27
CA ALA A 151 13.08 9.07 -4.55
C ALA A 151 12.56 9.91 -5.74
N GLY A 152 11.56 10.77 -5.54
CA GLY A 152 11.04 11.66 -6.58
C GLY A 152 9.92 11.10 -7.46
N LEU A 153 9.27 9.99 -7.06
CA LEU A 153 8.19 9.37 -7.85
C LEU A 153 6.82 10.00 -7.62
N GLY A 154 6.69 10.95 -6.70
CA GLY A 154 5.42 11.63 -6.46
C GLY A 154 5.38 12.36 -5.12
N VAL A 155 4.22 12.95 -4.83
CA VAL A 155 3.93 13.62 -3.56
C VAL A 155 2.70 12.98 -2.90
N MET A 156 2.68 12.91 -1.58
CA MET A 156 1.50 12.44 -0.85
C MET A 156 0.37 13.47 -0.96
N GLY A 157 -0.75 13.09 -1.59
CA GLY A 157 -1.93 13.94 -1.67
C GLY A 157 -2.73 14.00 -0.36
N ILE A 158 -3.78 14.82 -0.35
CA ILE A 158 -4.70 14.98 0.82
C ILE A 158 -5.28 13.63 1.28
N HIS A 159 -5.51 12.71 0.33
CA HIS A 159 -5.99 11.36 0.62
C HIS A 159 -4.91 10.38 1.11
N ARG A 160 -3.69 10.86 1.42
CA ARG A 160 -2.56 10.07 1.94
C ARG A 160 -2.02 8.97 1.01
N ASN A 161 -2.29 9.04 -0.29
CA ASN A 161 -1.62 8.20 -1.30
C ASN A 161 -0.64 9.06 -2.09
N VAL A 162 0.42 8.44 -2.57
CA VAL A 162 1.38 9.09 -3.47
C VAL A 162 0.67 9.34 -4.80
N ILE A 163 0.81 10.55 -5.31
CA ILE A 163 0.35 10.96 -6.63
C ILE A 163 1.57 11.10 -7.51
N HIS A 164 1.69 10.22 -8.49
CA HIS A 164 2.71 10.28 -9.53
C HIS A 164 2.38 11.39 -10.54
N PRO A 165 3.37 12.19 -11.01
CA PRO A 165 3.17 13.24 -12.02
C PRO A 165 2.39 12.79 -13.25
N ARG A 166 2.80 11.65 -13.83
CA ARG A 166 2.18 11.07 -15.02
C ARG A 166 0.93 10.22 -14.70
N PHE A 167 1.08 9.19 -13.87
CA PHE A 167 0.02 8.19 -13.64
C PHE A 167 -1.04 8.55 -12.58
N GLY A 168 -0.87 9.68 -11.89
CA GLY A 168 -1.73 10.03 -10.77
C GLY A 168 -1.54 9.10 -9.58
N ASN A 169 -2.61 8.85 -8.82
CA ASN A 169 -2.58 7.90 -7.70
C ASN A 169 -3.01 6.47 -8.08
N PHE A 170 -3.20 6.20 -9.38
CA PHE A 170 -3.53 4.87 -9.92
C PHE A 170 -2.27 4.01 -10.02
N ILE A 171 -1.53 3.93 -8.91
CA ILE A 171 -0.25 3.23 -8.82
C ILE A 171 -0.21 2.36 -7.56
N LEU A 172 0.53 1.26 -7.64
CA LEU A 172 1.05 0.54 -6.49
C LEU A 172 2.55 0.75 -6.38
N LEU A 173 3.05 0.64 -5.16
CA LEU A 173 4.45 0.88 -4.83
C LEU A 173 5.06 -0.37 -4.21
N ALA A 174 6.33 -0.61 -4.53
CA ALA A 174 7.18 -1.57 -3.85
C ALA A 174 8.56 -0.97 -3.66
N THR A 175 9.36 -1.58 -2.80
CA THR A 175 10.72 -1.13 -2.53
C THR A 175 11.62 -2.35 -2.45
N VAL A 176 12.74 -2.36 -3.17
CA VAL A 176 13.83 -3.34 -3.00
C VAL A 176 14.97 -2.66 -2.23
N LEU A 177 15.53 -3.36 -1.24
CA LEU A 177 16.70 -2.94 -0.48
C LEU A 177 17.95 -3.55 -1.12
N VAL A 178 19.04 -2.80 -1.23
CA VAL A 178 20.32 -3.30 -1.75
C VAL A 178 21.50 -2.80 -0.92
N ASP A 179 22.52 -3.64 -0.74
CA ASP A 179 23.74 -3.35 0.05
C ASP A 179 24.81 -2.54 -0.70
N ALA A 180 24.44 -1.96 -1.84
CA ALA A 180 25.32 -1.17 -2.68
C ALA A 180 24.75 0.23 -2.90
N GLU A 181 25.64 1.21 -3.07
CA GLU A 181 25.24 2.51 -3.61
C GLU A 181 24.84 2.37 -5.07
N ILE A 182 23.94 3.25 -5.51
CA ILE A 182 23.55 3.38 -6.92
C ILE A 182 24.19 4.65 -7.49
N SER A 183 24.63 4.64 -8.76
CA SER A 183 25.41 5.73 -9.39
C SER A 183 24.72 7.09 -9.37
N GLU A 184 23.39 7.10 -9.29
CA GLU A 184 22.52 8.27 -9.24
C GLU A 184 21.31 8.01 -8.33
N TYR A 185 20.85 9.03 -7.62
CA TYR A 185 19.62 9.00 -6.82
C TYR A 185 18.64 10.04 -7.32
N GLY A 186 17.35 9.79 -7.12
CA GLY A 186 16.32 10.78 -7.35
C GLY A 186 16.26 11.84 -6.24
N ALA A 187 15.44 12.85 -6.45
CA ALA A 187 15.16 13.91 -5.49
C ALA A 187 13.64 14.14 -5.42
N PRO A 188 13.10 14.56 -4.25
CA PRO A 188 11.70 14.93 -4.13
C PRO A 188 11.29 15.94 -5.20
N LEU A 189 10.04 15.83 -5.68
CA LEU A 189 9.48 16.80 -6.63
C LEU A 189 9.44 18.20 -6.01
N ASP A 190 9.70 19.21 -6.81
CA ASP A 190 9.63 20.63 -6.45
C ASP A 190 8.20 21.20 -6.50
N TYR A 191 7.22 20.38 -6.89
CA TYR A 191 5.80 20.71 -6.90
C TYR A 191 4.94 19.54 -6.41
N SER A 192 3.68 19.83 -6.06
CA SER A 192 2.68 18.82 -5.71
C SER A 192 1.76 18.52 -6.90
N PRO A 193 1.66 17.27 -7.37
CA PRO A 193 0.65 16.88 -8.36
C PRO A 193 -0.80 16.94 -7.83
N CYS A 194 -1.00 17.13 -6.53
CA CYS A 194 -2.33 17.27 -5.94
C CYS A 194 -2.99 18.58 -6.37
N LEU A 195 -4.14 18.50 -7.05
CA LEU A 195 -4.89 19.67 -7.51
C LEU A 195 -5.69 20.39 -6.39
N GLU A 196 -5.61 19.90 -5.16
CA GLU A 196 -6.40 20.38 -4.00
C GLU A 196 -7.92 20.43 -4.22
N CYS A 197 -8.45 19.72 -5.23
CA CYS A 197 -9.86 19.74 -5.65
C CYS A 197 -10.87 19.24 -4.61
N LYS A 198 -10.39 18.59 -3.54
CA LYS A 198 -11.18 17.97 -2.45
C LYS A 198 -12.18 16.91 -2.91
N LEU A 199 -12.07 16.35 -4.12
CA LEU A 199 -12.92 15.24 -4.58
C LEU A 199 -12.77 14.00 -3.69
N CYS A 200 -11.56 13.70 -3.22
CA CYS A 200 -11.32 12.60 -2.28
C CYS A 200 -12.02 12.80 -0.93
N VAL A 201 -12.10 14.04 -0.44
CA VAL A 201 -12.87 14.41 0.77
C VAL A 201 -14.35 14.23 0.51
N ALA A 202 -14.84 14.70 -0.63
CA ALA A 202 -16.23 14.58 -1.01
C ALA A 202 -16.66 13.13 -1.24
N ALA A 203 -15.77 12.25 -1.68
CA ALA A 203 -16.06 10.85 -1.96
C ALA A 203 -15.95 9.93 -0.74
N CYS A 204 -15.28 10.38 0.33
CA CYS A 204 -15.05 9.53 1.51
C CYS A 204 -16.39 9.22 2.20
N PRO A 205 -16.80 7.94 2.33
CA PRO A 205 -18.12 7.60 2.85
C PRO A 205 -18.23 7.81 4.37
N VAL A 206 -17.09 7.76 5.08
CA VAL A 206 -17.01 7.83 6.54
C VAL A 206 -16.29 9.10 7.05
N GLY A 207 -16.01 10.05 6.16
CA GLY A 207 -15.42 11.34 6.53
C GLY A 207 -13.99 11.26 7.09
N ALA A 208 -13.24 10.20 6.76
CA ALA A 208 -11.88 9.97 7.27
C ALA A 208 -10.81 10.90 6.70
N ILE A 209 -11.12 11.67 5.64
CA ILE A 209 -10.18 12.59 4.98
C ILE A 209 -10.65 14.02 5.21
N GLY A 210 -9.83 14.81 5.90
CA GLY A 210 -10.05 16.23 6.16
C GLY A 210 -9.69 17.11 4.97
N LYS A 211 -10.19 18.35 4.97
CA LYS A 211 -9.96 19.30 3.87
C LYS A 211 -8.50 19.76 3.79
N ASN A 212 -7.76 19.75 4.90
CA ASN A 212 -6.41 20.30 4.97
C ASN A 212 -5.34 19.21 5.17
N GLY A 213 -5.66 17.96 4.82
CA GLY A 213 -4.72 16.84 4.91
C GLY A 213 -4.82 16.02 6.21
N GLU A 214 -5.76 16.36 7.09
CA GLU A 214 -6.07 15.55 8.27
C GLU A 214 -6.59 14.17 7.82
N PHE A 215 -6.21 13.12 8.56
CA PHE A 215 -6.62 11.75 8.21
C PHE A 215 -6.90 10.92 9.44
N ASP A 216 -8.15 10.48 9.58
CA ASP A 216 -8.57 9.52 10.60
C ASP A 216 -8.35 8.09 10.09
N PHE A 217 -7.19 7.54 10.44
CA PHE A 217 -6.82 6.17 10.08
C PHE A 217 -7.80 5.13 10.66
N VAL A 218 -8.32 5.36 11.87
CA VAL A 218 -9.21 4.39 12.52
C VAL A 218 -10.55 4.36 11.80
N ALA A 219 -11.15 5.51 11.51
CA ALA A 219 -12.38 5.59 10.71
C ALA A 219 -12.20 4.96 9.32
N CYS A 220 -11.08 5.25 8.65
CA CYS A 220 -10.78 4.66 7.35
C CYS A 220 -10.63 3.14 7.44
N SER A 221 -9.85 2.62 8.39
CA SER A 221 -9.58 1.18 8.51
C SER A 221 -10.83 0.39 8.94
N VAL A 222 -11.64 0.88 9.87
CA VAL A 222 -12.89 0.22 10.29
C VAL A 222 -13.83 -0.02 9.11
N HIS A 223 -13.91 0.94 8.19
CA HIS A 223 -14.73 0.79 6.99
C HIS A 223 -14.01 0.08 5.85
N ASN A 224 -12.90 0.64 5.38
CA ASN A 224 -12.21 0.18 4.19
C ASN A 224 -11.58 -1.20 4.38
N TYR A 225 -11.02 -1.46 5.57
CA TYR A 225 -10.35 -2.70 5.94
C TYR A 225 -11.27 -3.61 6.77
N ARG A 226 -12.58 -3.51 6.56
CA ARG A 226 -13.59 -4.31 7.29
C ARG A 226 -13.37 -5.82 7.17
N GLU A 227 -12.67 -6.28 6.15
CA GLU A 227 -12.40 -7.69 5.89
C GLU A 227 -10.92 -8.04 5.99
N PHE A 228 -10.18 -7.22 6.74
CA PHE A 228 -8.79 -7.43 7.08
C PHE A 228 -8.67 -7.71 8.59
N MET A 229 -7.44 -7.67 9.12
CA MET A 229 -7.06 -7.99 10.50
C MET A 229 -8.06 -7.51 11.58
N GLY A 230 -8.37 -6.21 11.63
CA GLY A 230 -9.26 -5.65 12.66
C GLY A 230 -10.71 -6.12 12.50
N GLY A 231 -11.24 -6.07 11.29
CA GLY A 231 -12.60 -6.54 11.02
C GLY A 231 -12.79 -8.05 11.12
N PHE A 232 -11.74 -8.84 10.90
CA PHE A 232 -11.72 -10.28 11.19
C PHE A 232 -11.78 -10.52 12.71
N THR A 233 -11.03 -9.75 13.50
CA THR A 233 -11.11 -9.83 14.97
C THR A 233 -12.51 -9.49 15.48
N ASP A 234 -13.12 -8.39 15.01
CA ASP A 234 -14.52 -8.02 15.32
C ASP A 234 -15.52 -9.12 14.94
N TRP A 235 -15.36 -9.71 13.74
CA TRP A 235 -16.21 -10.82 13.29
C TRP A 235 -16.03 -12.07 14.16
N ALA A 236 -14.80 -12.45 14.50
CA ALA A 236 -14.51 -13.61 15.33
C ALA A 236 -15.01 -13.44 16.77
N GLN A 237 -14.89 -12.24 17.33
CA GLN A 237 -15.48 -11.89 18.63
C GLN A 237 -17.01 -11.96 18.55
N THR A 238 -17.61 -11.46 17.47
CA THR A 238 -19.06 -11.58 17.26
C THR A 238 -19.52 -13.04 17.25
N VAL A 239 -18.76 -13.95 16.62
CA VAL A 239 -19.05 -15.40 16.69
C VAL A 239 -18.94 -15.90 18.14
N ALA A 240 -17.86 -15.58 18.84
CA ALA A 240 -17.64 -16.05 20.21
C ALA A 240 -18.65 -15.50 21.24
N ASP A 241 -19.11 -14.28 21.04
CA ASP A 241 -20.06 -13.59 21.91
C ASP A 241 -21.53 -13.93 21.56
N SER A 242 -21.78 -14.66 20.48
CA SER A 242 -23.15 -15.04 20.10
C SER A 242 -23.63 -16.23 20.91
N VAL A 243 -24.89 -16.20 21.35
CA VAL A 243 -25.48 -17.27 22.18
C VAL A 243 -25.63 -18.56 21.38
N ASP A 244 -26.07 -18.43 20.14
CA ASP A 244 -26.29 -19.53 19.20
C ASP A 244 -26.17 -19.04 17.74
N ALA A 245 -26.51 -19.93 16.79
CA ALA A 245 -26.42 -19.63 15.36
C ALA A 245 -27.43 -18.56 14.90
N ASP A 246 -28.59 -18.45 15.54
CA ASP A 246 -29.62 -17.49 15.16
C ASP A 246 -29.26 -16.09 15.67
N ASP A 247 -28.73 -15.98 16.89
CA ASP A 247 -28.16 -14.73 17.41
C ASP A 247 -27.01 -14.23 16.52
N PHE A 248 -26.09 -15.10 16.11
CA PHE A 248 -25.01 -14.73 15.18
C PHE A 248 -25.56 -14.19 13.85
N ARG A 249 -26.55 -14.87 13.24
CA ARG A 249 -27.14 -14.46 11.96
C ARG A 249 -27.95 -13.16 12.06
N ASN A 250 -28.48 -12.83 13.24
CA ASN A 250 -29.08 -11.53 13.50
C ASN A 250 -28.04 -10.40 13.62
N ARG A 251 -26.82 -10.72 14.07
CA ARG A 251 -25.71 -9.77 14.25
C ARG A 251 -24.84 -9.60 13.01
N VAL A 252 -24.72 -10.64 12.17
CA VAL A 252 -23.92 -10.67 10.94
C VAL A 252 -24.79 -11.23 9.82
N SER A 253 -25.07 -10.42 8.80
CA SER A 253 -25.90 -10.88 7.69
C SER A 253 -25.19 -11.97 6.86
N ASP A 254 -25.97 -12.75 6.10
CA ASP A 254 -25.41 -13.73 5.17
C ASP A 254 -24.41 -13.11 4.19
N SER A 255 -24.68 -11.87 3.73
CA SER A 255 -23.79 -11.16 2.81
C SER A 255 -22.50 -10.70 3.48
N GLU A 256 -22.53 -10.29 4.76
CA GLU A 256 -21.33 -9.96 5.52
C GLU A 256 -20.48 -11.20 5.77
N ASN A 257 -21.12 -12.30 6.15
CA ASN A 257 -20.44 -13.56 6.42
C ASN A 257 -19.79 -14.14 5.14
N ALA A 258 -20.52 -14.15 4.02
CA ALA A 258 -19.99 -14.59 2.74
C ALA A 258 -18.85 -13.68 2.23
N SER A 259 -18.95 -12.37 2.46
CA SER A 259 -17.91 -11.42 2.06
C SER A 259 -16.63 -11.56 2.91
N MET A 260 -16.76 -11.86 4.21
CA MET A 260 -15.62 -12.25 5.05
C MET A 260 -14.98 -13.56 4.57
N TRP A 261 -15.80 -14.59 4.29
CA TRP A 261 -15.31 -15.86 3.71
C TRP A 261 -14.53 -15.64 2.41
N GLN A 262 -15.02 -14.78 1.51
CA GLN A 262 -14.34 -14.47 0.25
C GLN A 262 -12.96 -13.84 0.51
N SER A 263 -12.88 -12.90 1.46
CA SER A 263 -11.62 -12.24 1.80
C SER A 263 -10.59 -13.19 2.43
N LEU A 264 -11.05 -14.21 3.18
CA LEU A 264 -10.19 -15.25 3.76
C LEU A 264 -9.77 -16.32 2.74
N SER A 265 -10.65 -16.67 1.79
CA SER A 265 -10.43 -17.78 0.85
C SER A 265 -9.62 -17.38 -0.38
N PHE A 266 -9.68 -16.10 -0.77
CA PHE A 266 -8.99 -15.59 -1.95
C PHE A 266 -7.89 -14.61 -1.54
N LYS A 267 -8.24 -13.35 -1.31
CA LYS A 267 -7.37 -12.26 -0.85
C LYS A 267 -8.23 -11.20 -0.16
N ALA A 268 -7.62 -10.44 0.74
CA ALA A 268 -8.32 -9.42 1.53
C ALA A 268 -8.95 -8.34 0.64
N ASN A 269 -10.28 -8.15 0.72
CA ASN A 269 -10.99 -7.19 -0.11
C ASN A 269 -11.23 -5.85 0.61
N TYR A 270 -10.86 -4.76 -0.07
CA TYR A 270 -11.18 -3.40 0.33
C TYR A 270 -12.67 -3.10 0.11
N LYS A 271 -13.31 -2.46 1.10
CA LYS A 271 -14.72 -2.01 0.96
C LYS A 271 -14.87 -0.71 0.19
N ALA A 272 -13.82 0.10 0.17
CA ALA A 272 -13.76 1.36 -0.55
C ALA A 272 -12.44 1.46 -1.33
N ALA A 273 -12.33 2.52 -2.12
CA ALA A 273 -11.09 3.10 -2.62
C ALA A 273 -11.44 4.46 -3.26
N TYR A 274 -12.49 5.12 -2.75
CA TYR A 274 -13.18 6.17 -3.49
C TYR A 274 -12.29 7.40 -3.66
N CYS A 275 -11.40 7.65 -2.70
CA CYS A 275 -10.39 8.69 -2.81
C CYS A 275 -9.35 8.44 -3.91
N LEU A 276 -9.08 7.18 -4.28
CA LEU A 276 -8.28 6.84 -5.44
C LEU A 276 -9.10 7.06 -6.72
N ALA A 277 -10.26 6.42 -6.79
CA ALA A 277 -11.16 6.46 -7.95
C ALA A 277 -11.43 7.87 -8.49
N VAL A 278 -11.75 8.81 -7.59
CA VAL A 278 -12.16 10.17 -7.97
C VAL A 278 -10.99 11.13 -8.22
N CYS A 279 -9.75 10.70 -8.01
CA CYS A 279 -8.62 11.58 -8.19
C CYS A 279 -8.40 11.89 -9.68
N PRO A 280 -8.43 13.16 -10.09
CA PRO A 280 -8.15 13.53 -11.48
C PRO A 280 -6.66 13.85 -11.71
N ALA A 281 -5.82 13.86 -10.66
CA ALA A 281 -4.42 14.23 -10.81
C ALA A 281 -3.64 13.20 -11.63
N GLY A 282 -2.65 13.69 -12.38
CA GLY A 282 -1.81 12.90 -13.29
C GLY A 282 -1.93 13.40 -14.74
N GLU A 283 -0.81 13.60 -15.43
CA GLU A 283 -0.80 14.01 -16.85
C GLU A 283 -1.63 13.06 -17.73
N ASP A 284 -1.56 11.76 -17.48
CA ASP A 284 -2.33 10.75 -18.22
C ASP A 284 -3.81 10.71 -17.79
N VAL A 285 -4.20 11.42 -16.72
CA VAL A 285 -5.47 11.24 -16.00
C VAL A 285 -6.37 12.47 -16.05
N ILE A 286 -5.80 13.67 -16.11
CA ILE A 286 -6.48 14.93 -15.80
C ILE A 286 -7.41 15.44 -16.89
N GLU A 287 -7.18 15.06 -18.14
CA GLU A 287 -7.87 15.59 -19.32
C GLU A 287 -9.41 15.60 -19.18
N PRO A 288 -10.11 14.50 -18.84
CA PRO A 288 -11.57 14.51 -18.71
C PRO A 288 -12.10 15.45 -17.61
N TYR A 289 -11.30 15.74 -16.59
CA TYR A 289 -11.66 16.69 -15.54
C TYR A 289 -11.49 18.15 -16.01
N LEU A 290 -10.52 18.43 -16.88
CA LEU A 290 -10.32 19.76 -17.46
C LEU A 290 -11.39 20.08 -18.50
N ASP A 291 -11.75 19.10 -19.33
CA ASP A 291 -12.72 19.26 -20.40
C ASP A 291 -14.11 19.62 -19.87
N ASP A 292 -14.62 18.84 -18.92
CA ASP A 292 -15.89 19.11 -18.27
C ASP A 292 -15.90 18.57 -16.84
N ARG A 293 -15.62 19.45 -15.88
CA ARG A 293 -15.63 19.15 -14.45
C ARG A 293 -16.98 18.59 -13.98
N LYS A 294 -18.09 19.08 -14.54
CA LYS A 294 -19.43 18.65 -14.14
C LYS A 294 -19.70 17.24 -14.66
N ALA A 295 -19.43 16.98 -15.93
CA ALA A 295 -19.55 15.64 -16.51
C ALA A 295 -18.63 14.64 -15.79
N PHE A 296 -17.40 15.04 -15.43
CA PHE A 296 -16.51 14.21 -14.64
C PHE A 296 -17.10 13.85 -13.26
N MET A 297 -17.65 14.84 -12.55
CA MET A 297 -18.29 14.58 -11.25
C MET A 297 -19.52 13.67 -11.39
N ASP A 298 -20.32 13.88 -12.42
CA ASP A 298 -21.51 13.08 -12.70
C ASP A 298 -21.14 11.63 -13.06
N LEU A 299 -20.04 11.43 -13.79
CA LEU A 299 -19.57 10.12 -14.23
C LEU A 299 -18.78 9.35 -13.15
N VAL A 300 -17.93 10.03 -12.38
CA VAL A 300 -16.94 9.38 -11.49
C VAL A 300 -17.30 9.53 -10.01
N LEU A 301 -17.69 10.73 -9.56
CA LEU A 301 -17.93 10.99 -8.14
C LEU A 301 -19.33 10.54 -7.69
N LYS A 302 -20.38 10.97 -8.40
CA LYS A 302 -21.77 10.70 -8.00
C LYS A 302 -22.08 9.22 -7.87
N PRO A 303 -21.68 8.33 -8.79
CA PRO A 303 -21.99 6.91 -8.65
C PRO A 303 -21.45 6.28 -7.35
N LEU A 304 -20.30 6.75 -6.85
CA LEU A 304 -19.72 6.29 -5.58
C LEU A 304 -20.49 6.86 -4.37
N GLN A 305 -20.92 8.12 -4.44
CA GLN A 305 -21.75 8.76 -3.41
C GLN A 305 -23.15 8.15 -3.33
N ASP A 306 -23.74 7.80 -4.47
CA ASP A 306 -25.13 7.34 -4.57
C ASP A 306 -25.26 5.82 -4.35
N LYS A 307 -24.16 5.08 -4.45
CA LYS A 307 -24.11 3.64 -4.21
C LYS A 307 -24.75 3.27 -2.87
N LYS A 308 -25.71 2.34 -2.88
CA LYS A 308 -26.31 1.78 -1.67
C LYS A 308 -25.39 0.70 -1.09
N GLU A 309 -24.87 0.93 0.10
CA GLU A 309 -23.95 0.02 0.79
C GLU A 309 -23.94 0.27 2.30
N THR A 310 -23.60 -0.76 3.07
CA THR A 310 -23.39 -0.61 4.51
C THR A 310 -22.10 0.13 4.80
N LEU A 311 -22.20 1.17 5.63
CA LEU A 311 -21.06 1.90 6.18
C LEU A 311 -20.77 1.41 7.59
N TYR A 312 -19.52 1.06 7.84
CA TYR A 312 -19.07 0.52 9.12
C TYR A 312 -18.36 1.62 9.89
N VAL A 313 -18.82 1.87 11.11
CA VAL A 313 -18.33 2.97 11.95
C VAL A 313 -18.23 2.52 13.40
N LEU A 314 -17.41 3.24 14.18
CA LEU A 314 -17.36 3.05 15.63
C LEU A 314 -18.54 3.74 16.32
N PRO A 315 -18.96 3.26 17.51
CA PRO A 315 -19.98 3.92 18.31
C PRO A 315 -19.54 5.34 18.68
N ASN A 316 -20.50 6.27 18.73
CA ASN A 316 -20.29 7.66 19.15
C ASN A 316 -19.12 8.40 18.45
N SER A 317 -18.84 8.05 17.18
CA SER A 317 -17.72 8.61 16.42
C SER A 317 -18.14 9.75 15.49
N ALA A 318 -17.18 10.64 15.16
CA ALA A 318 -17.37 11.65 14.12
C ALA A 318 -17.69 11.03 12.75
N ALA A 319 -17.13 9.85 12.46
CA ALA A 319 -17.41 9.08 11.26
C ALA A 319 -18.88 8.65 11.16
N LYS A 320 -19.48 8.20 12.27
CA LYS A 320 -20.91 7.88 12.35
C LYS A 320 -21.77 9.11 12.04
N ALA A 321 -21.54 10.20 12.78
CA ALA A 321 -22.31 11.44 12.59
C ALA A 321 -22.15 12.01 11.17
N TYR A 322 -20.96 11.89 10.59
CA TYR A 322 -20.71 12.27 9.20
C TYR A 322 -21.51 11.40 8.23
N ALA A 323 -21.45 10.07 8.36
CA ALA A 323 -22.11 9.13 7.47
C ALA A 323 -23.64 9.33 7.48
N GLU A 324 -24.25 9.41 8.65
CA GLU A 324 -25.70 9.59 8.82
C GLU A 324 -26.19 10.92 8.23
N ARG A 325 -25.42 12.00 8.42
CA ARG A 325 -25.75 13.34 7.89
C ARG A 325 -25.53 13.43 6.38
N ARG A 326 -24.40 12.91 5.88
CA ARG A 326 -23.94 13.14 4.51
C ARG A 326 -24.51 12.11 3.52
N TYR A 327 -24.77 10.90 3.97
CA TYR A 327 -25.24 9.77 3.18
C TYR A 327 -26.41 9.04 3.87
N PRO A 328 -27.55 9.73 4.12
CA PRO A 328 -28.68 9.15 4.84
C PRO A 328 -29.29 7.91 4.16
N HIS A 329 -29.03 7.71 2.86
CA HIS A 329 -29.47 6.55 2.09
C HIS A 329 -28.55 5.32 2.24
N LYS A 330 -27.37 5.47 2.86
CA LYS A 330 -26.45 4.36 3.11
C LYS A 330 -26.64 3.87 4.56
N PRO A 331 -27.07 2.61 4.79
CA PRO A 331 -27.27 2.11 6.14
C PRO A 331 -25.95 2.10 6.91
N VAL A 332 -25.99 2.53 8.16
CA VAL A 332 -24.83 2.57 9.06
C VAL A 332 -24.90 1.38 10.01
N LYS A 333 -23.79 0.64 10.14
CA LYS A 333 -23.63 -0.44 11.13
C LYS A 333 -22.49 -0.09 12.08
N VAL A 334 -22.80 -0.11 13.37
CA VAL A 334 -21.83 0.10 14.44
C VAL A 334 -21.09 -1.21 14.72
N VAL A 335 -19.76 -1.16 14.76
CA VAL A 335 -18.86 -2.30 15.00
C VAL A 335 -17.72 -1.95 15.94
N ASP A 336 -16.96 -2.95 16.39
CA ASP A 336 -15.66 -2.74 17.04
C ASP A 336 -14.57 -2.53 15.98
N SER A 337 -13.46 -1.91 16.40
CA SER A 337 -12.28 -1.78 15.57
C SER A 337 -11.51 -3.10 15.40
N GLY A 338 -11.66 -4.03 16.35
CA GLY A 338 -10.85 -5.22 16.51
C GLY A 338 -9.38 -4.94 16.86
N ILE A 339 -9.02 -3.68 17.15
CA ILE A 339 -7.67 -3.24 17.49
C ILE A 339 -7.62 -2.95 18.99
N ARG A 340 -6.96 -3.82 19.76
CA ARG A 340 -6.77 -3.60 21.21
C ARG A 340 -5.98 -2.31 21.46
N GLY A 341 -6.47 -1.48 22.40
CA GLY A 341 -5.74 -0.31 22.91
C GLY A 341 -5.79 0.95 22.04
N ARG A 342 -6.47 0.96 20.89
CA ARG A 342 -6.77 2.20 20.14
C ARG A 342 -8.21 2.63 20.40
N GLN A 343 -8.38 3.59 21.31
CA GLN A 343 -9.64 4.34 21.43
C GLN A 343 -9.84 5.22 20.18
N PRO A 344 -11.09 5.57 19.80
CA PRO A 344 -11.33 6.61 18.80
C PRO A 344 -10.58 7.86 19.25
N SER A 345 -9.68 8.39 18.42
CA SER A 345 -9.02 9.66 18.74
C SER A 345 -10.10 10.73 18.90
N GLN A 346 -10.25 11.27 20.11
CA GLN A 346 -10.78 12.61 20.25
C GLN A 346 -9.76 13.51 19.53
N THR A 347 -10.19 14.05 18.40
CA THR A 347 -9.48 15.05 17.58
C THR A 347 -8.56 15.93 18.40
N THR A 348 -7.28 15.93 18.05
CA THR A 348 -6.38 17.10 18.18
C THR A 348 -5.93 17.51 16.81
#